data_AF-A0A2A4T5W0-F1
#
_entry.id   AF-A0A2A4T5W0-F1
#
_cell.length_a   1.000
_cell.length_b   1.000
_cell.length_c   1.000
_cell.angle_alpha   90.00
_cell.angle_beta   90.00
_cell.angle_gamma   90.00
#
_symmetry.space_group_name_H-M   'P 1'
#
loop_
_entity.id
_entity.type
_entity.pdbx_description
1 polymer ?
#
loop_
_entity_poly.entity_id
_entity_poly.type
_entity_poly.pdbx_seq_one_letter_code
_entity_poly.pdbx_strand_id
1 'polypeptide(L)'
;MAITRRQLIKTGIWGSTGLVTLRLLVGPFQSTIQLPQNSEYEFLFLREADKKVLAGIIPVMLEQALGDTEQEKENSLHWVLQGVDEAILGLTPSIQDELRELFMLLYFAPTRRLLARVWNPWLEATGEEIRNFLEQWRNSRFILLQTAYQALHELITAAWYANPASWDSIGYDGPPII
;
A
#
# COMPACT_ATOMS: atom_id res chain seq x y z
N MET A 1 54.30 35.30 -0.91
CA MET A 1 54.01 33.92 -1.35
C MET A 1 54.12 33.02 -0.12
N ALA A 2 53.00 32.63 0.50
CA ALA A 2 53.00 31.81 1.70
C ALA A 2 52.20 30.53 1.42
N ILE A 3 52.91 29.40 1.35
CA ILE A 3 52.35 28.06 1.18
C ILE A 3 52.41 27.38 2.54
N THR A 4 51.25 27.14 3.17
CA THR A 4 51.12 26.26 4.34
C THR A 4 49.74 25.60 4.36
N ARG A 5 49.61 24.36 3.84
CA ARG A 5 48.47 23.45 4.09
C ARG A 5 48.89 21.97 4.03
N ARG A 6 50.03 21.64 4.65
CA ARG A 6 50.33 20.27 5.12
C ARG A 6 50.05 20.26 6.61
N GLN A 7 49.15 19.39 7.07
CA GLN A 7 48.97 18.88 8.44
C GLN A 7 47.50 18.73 8.88
N LEU A 8 46.63 18.15 8.04
CA LEU A 8 45.42 17.50 8.57
C LEU A 8 45.19 16.13 7.91
N ILE A 9 46.28 15.36 7.76
CA ILE A 9 46.20 13.90 7.87
C ILE A 9 46.50 13.60 9.34
N LYS A 10 45.45 13.30 10.10
CA LYS A 10 45.40 12.79 11.48
C LYS A 10 43.92 12.95 11.85
N THR A 11 43.07 11.95 11.73
CA THR A 11 43.08 10.74 12.56
C THR A 11 42.32 9.64 11.86
N GLY A 12 42.95 8.48 11.73
CA GLY A 12 42.26 7.24 11.46
C GLY A 12 41.83 6.53 12.74
N ILE A 13 41.08 5.47 12.49
CA ILE A 13 40.90 4.22 13.25
C ILE A 13 39.83 4.23 14.36
N TRP A 14 39.18 3.07 14.42
CA TRP A 14 38.34 2.47 15.47
C TRP A 14 36.84 2.73 15.29
N GLY A 15 35.97 1.74 15.07
CA GLY A 15 36.17 0.31 15.03
C GLY A 15 34.84 -0.37 14.65
N SER A 16 34.93 -1.40 13.81
CA SER A 16 33.94 -2.46 13.77
C SER A 16 33.96 -3.19 15.11
N THR A 17 32.88 -3.11 15.87
CA THR A 17 32.22 -4.23 16.58
C THR A 17 31.06 -3.63 17.37
N GLY A 18 29.85 -3.99 16.95
CA GLY A 18 28.61 -3.69 17.65
C GLY A 18 27.53 -4.63 17.14
N LEU A 19 27.76 -5.93 17.28
CA LEU A 19 26.71 -6.92 17.12
C LEU A 19 25.80 -6.89 18.35
N VAL A 20 24.51 -6.73 18.07
CA VAL A 20 23.39 -7.37 18.78
C VAL A 20 23.00 -6.78 20.16
N THR A 21 21.72 -6.41 20.22
CA THR A 21 20.76 -6.18 21.34
C THR A 21 20.16 -4.77 21.17
N LEU A 22 18.89 -4.56 20.78
CA LEU A 22 17.66 -5.17 21.24
C LEU A 22 16.63 -5.23 20.08
N ARG A 23 16.55 -6.37 19.40
CA ARG A 23 15.59 -6.64 18.32
C ARG A 23 14.42 -7.46 18.86
N LEU A 24 13.62 -6.89 19.78
CA LEU A 24 12.46 -7.58 20.35
C LEU A 24 11.18 -6.73 20.52
N LEU A 25 11.07 -5.52 19.94
CA LEU A 25 9.78 -4.82 19.87
C LEU A 25 9.41 -4.24 18.50
N VAL A 26 10.27 -4.38 17.50
CA VAL A 26 9.93 -4.07 16.10
C VAL A 26 10.53 -5.19 15.26
N GLY A 27 9.68 -6.13 14.84
CA GLY A 27 10.06 -7.17 13.87
C GLY A 27 10.51 -6.52 12.55
N PRO A 28 11.27 -7.23 11.70
CA PRO A 28 11.68 -6.66 10.42
C PRO A 28 10.47 -6.60 9.50
N PHE A 29 9.74 -5.49 9.51
CA PHE A 29 8.90 -5.13 8.39
C PHE A 29 9.79 -4.48 7.34
N GLN A 30 10.62 -5.30 6.72
CA GLN A 30 11.32 -4.96 5.49
C GLN A 30 10.72 -5.82 4.39
N SER A 31 9.42 -5.65 4.20
CA SER A 31 8.69 -6.18 3.06
C SER A 31 9.13 -5.38 1.85
N THR A 32 10.26 -5.76 1.25
CA THR A 32 10.43 -5.50 -0.17
C THR A 32 9.33 -6.32 -0.83
N ILE A 33 8.16 -5.71 -1.06
CA ILE A 33 7.12 -6.32 -1.89
C ILE A 33 7.74 -6.44 -3.28
N GLN A 34 8.37 -7.58 -3.55
CA GLN A 34 8.77 -7.96 -4.88
C GLN A 34 7.52 -8.54 -5.52
N LEU A 35 6.83 -7.70 -6.28
CA LEU A 35 5.71 -8.13 -7.11
C LEU A 35 6.19 -9.34 -7.95
N PRO A 36 5.54 -10.51 -7.85
CA PRO A 36 5.89 -11.67 -8.65
C PRO A 36 5.89 -11.31 -10.14
N GLN A 37 7.01 -11.55 -10.82
CA GLN A 37 7.27 -11.24 -12.23
C GLN A 37 6.54 -12.20 -13.21
N ASN A 38 5.40 -12.79 -12.83
CA ASN A 38 4.81 -13.90 -13.61
C ASN A 38 3.32 -13.76 -13.97
N SER A 39 2.88 -12.53 -14.18
CA SER A 39 1.60 -12.21 -14.81
C SER A 39 1.84 -11.07 -15.78
N GLU A 40 1.62 -11.30 -17.07
CA GLU A 40 1.68 -10.31 -18.16
C GLU A 40 0.54 -9.27 -18.05
N TYR A 41 0.16 -8.88 -16.84
CA TYR A 41 -0.84 -7.86 -16.63
C TYR A 41 -0.20 -6.48 -16.73
N GLU A 42 -0.54 -5.75 -17.78
CA GLU A 42 -0.15 -4.36 -17.96
C GLU A 42 -1.15 -3.46 -17.23
N PHE A 43 -0.69 -2.77 -16.18
CA PHE A 43 -1.48 -1.76 -15.49
C PHE A 43 -1.65 -0.54 -16.39
N LEU A 44 -2.89 -0.22 -16.75
CA LEU A 44 -3.19 0.89 -17.66
C LEU A 44 -3.55 2.17 -16.89
N PHE A 45 -4.16 2.04 -15.71
CA PHE A 45 -4.53 3.20 -14.89
C PHE A 45 -3.57 3.40 -13.70
N LEU A 46 -3.35 2.37 -12.89
CA LEU A 46 -2.58 2.42 -11.65
C LEU A 46 -1.09 2.57 -11.93
N ARG A 47 -0.51 3.65 -11.43
CA ARG A 47 0.93 3.90 -11.49
C ARG A 47 1.64 3.20 -10.34
N GLU A 48 2.96 3.14 -10.40
CA GLU A 48 3.79 2.61 -9.30
C GLU A 48 3.49 3.26 -7.94
N ALA A 49 3.19 4.56 -7.91
CA ALA A 49 2.83 5.25 -6.66
C ALA A 49 1.47 4.79 -6.13
N ASP A 50 0.48 4.62 -7.01
CA ASP A 50 -0.88 4.22 -6.68
C ASP A 50 -0.88 2.76 -6.16
N LYS A 51 -0.11 1.88 -6.81
CA LYS A 51 0.09 0.49 -6.36
C LYS A 51 0.69 0.42 -4.96
N LYS A 52 1.64 1.30 -4.60
CA LYS A 52 2.23 1.35 -3.25
C LYS A 52 1.24 1.80 -2.19
N VAL A 53 0.35 2.74 -2.54
CA VAL A 53 -0.74 3.18 -1.65
C VAL A 53 -1.66 1.99 -1.37
N LEU A 54 -2.15 1.33 -2.42
CA LEU A 54 -3.04 0.19 -2.32
C LEU A 54 -2.38 -1.01 -1.62
N ALA A 55 -1.11 -1.30 -1.90
CA ALA A 55 -0.36 -2.37 -1.25
C ALA A 55 -0.16 -2.17 0.26
N GLY A 56 -0.18 -0.93 0.75
CA GLY A 56 -0.26 -0.67 2.19
C GLY A 56 -1.67 -0.86 2.76
N ILE A 57 -2.70 -0.42 2.02
CA ILE A 57 -4.09 -0.39 2.51
C ILE A 57 -4.77 -1.76 2.46
N ILE A 58 -4.62 -2.50 1.36
CA ILE A 58 -5.31 -3.78 1.10
C ILE A 58 -5.09 -4.80 2.24
N PRO A 59 -3.86 -5.04 2.74
CA PRO A 59 -3.63 -5.98 3.83
C PRO A 59 -4.35 -5.63 5.13
N VAL A 60 -4.62 -4.34 5.34
CA VAL A 60 -5.31 -3.85 6.54
C VAL A 60 -6.83 -3.90 6.36
N MET A 61 -7.32 -3.73 5.13
CA MET A 61 -8.76 -3.81 4.85
C MET A 61 -9.27 -5.24 4.75
N LEU A 62 -8.48 -6.15 4.18
CA LEU A 62 -8.87 -7.54 3.96
C LEU A 62 -8.38 -8.47 5.10
N GLU A 63 -7.40 -8.03 5.90
CA GLU A 63 -6.85 -8.77 7.05
C GLU A 63 -6.65 -10.28 6.78
N GLN A 64 -7.47 -11.13 7.40
CA GLN A 64 -7.38 -12.59 7.30
C GLN A 64 -7.90 -13.14 5.97
N ALA A 65 -8.68 -12.37 5.21
CA ALA A 65 -9.24 -12.83 3.94
C ALA A 65 -8.17 -13.09 2.87
N LEU A 66 -6.98 -12.46 2.98
CA LEU A 66 -5.90 -12.63 2.01
C LEU A 66 -5.23 -14.02 2.02
N GLY A 67 -5.51 -14.84 3.03
CA GLY A 67 -4.91 -16.16 3.22
C GLY A 67 -3.99 -16.23 4.43
N ASP A 68 -3.58 -17.45 4.77
CA ASP A 68 -2.81 -17.72 5.99
C ASP A 68 -1.30 -17.67 5.73
N THR A 69 -0.87 -18.07 4.53
CA THR A 69 0.53 -18.10 4.15
C THR A 69 0.98 -16.78 3.50
N GLU A 70 2.27 -16.47 3.58
CA GLU A 70 2.83 -15.27 2.94
C GLU A 70 2.63 -15.31 1.40
N GLN A 71 2.79 -16.49 0.81
CA GLN A 71 2.60 -16.66 -0.64
C GLN A 71 1.16 -16.42 -1.07
N GLU A 72 0.17 -16.89 -0.30
CA GLU A 72 -1.24 -16.62 -0.58
C GLU A 72 -1.54 -15.13 -0.46
N LYS A 73 -1.01 -14.45 0.56
CA LYS A 73 -1.20 -13.01 0.74
C LYS A 73 -0.61 -12.21 -0.41
N GLU A 74 0.60 -12.54 -0.86
CA GLU A 74 1.24 -11.88 -2.00
C GLU A 74 0.43 -12.09 -3.29
N ASN A 75 -0.03 -13.31 -3.54
CA ASN A 75 -0.85 -13.64 -4.70
C ASN A 75 -2.18 -12.88 -4.66
N SER A 76 -2.90 -12.96 -3.54
CA SER A 76 -4.18 -12.27 -3.30
C SER A 76 -4.04 -10.76 -3.47
N LEU A 77 -2.98 -10.15 -2.91
CA LEU A 77 -2.68 -8.74 -3.08
C LEU A 77 -2.48 -8.38 -4.56
N HIS A 78 -1.71 -9.19 -5.29
CA HIS A 78 -1.48 -8.97 -6.72
C HIS A 78 -2.80 -9.00 -7.51
N TRP A 79 -3.66 -9.99 -7.25
CA TRP A 79 -4.97 -10.08 -7.89
C TRP A 79 -5.89 -8.90 -7.57
N VAL A 80 -5.94 -8.45 -6.30
CA VAL A 80 -6.74 -7.28 -5.93
C VAL A 80 -6.24 -6.04 -6.64
N LEU A 81 -4.92 -5.84 -6.77
CA LEU A 81 -4.37 -4.71 -7.51
C LEU A 81 -4.81 -4.73 -8.98
N GLN A 82 -4.77 -5.89 -9.63
CA GLN A 82 -5.25 -6.04 -11.02
C GLN A 82 -6.75 -5.76 -11.12
N GLY A 83 -7.56 -6.36 -10.25
CA GLY A 83 -9.00 -6.15 -10.23
C GLY A 83 -9.39 -4.69 -9.96
N VAL A 84 -8.63 -3.96 -9.15
CA VAL A 84 -8.83 -2.51 -8.95
C VAL A 84 -8.50 -1.75 -10.24
N ASP A 85 -7.40 -2.07 -10.94
CA ASP A 85 -7.07 -1.41 -12.22
C ASP A 85 -8.18 -1.63 -13.26
N GLU A 86 -8.64 -2.88 -13.43
CA GLU A 86 -9.73 -3.21 -14.34
C GLU A 86 -11.04 -2.51 -13.95
N ALA A 87 -11.39 -2.51 -12.66
CA ALA A 87 -12.58 -1.85 -12.16
C ALA A 87 -12.57 -0.36 -12.50
N ILE A 88 -11.43 0.32 -12.34
CA ILE A 88 -11.31 1.74 -12.64
C ILE A 88 -11.45 2.01 -14.14
N LEU A 89 -10.89 1.15 -15.00
CA LEU A 89 -11.01 1.28 -16.45
C LEU A 89 -12.46 1.16 -16.94
N GLY A 90 -13.31 0.44 -16.20
CA GLY A 90 -14.75 0.35 -16.47
C GLY A 90 -15.56 1.59 -16.07
N LEU A 91 -14.99 2.55 -15.32
CA LEU A 91 -15.68 3.75 -14.85
C LEU A 91 -15.68 4.86 -15.91
N THR A 92 -16.58 5.83 -15.75
CA THR A 92 -16.60 7.02 -16.61
C THR A 92 -15.32 7.85 -16.46
N PRO A 93 -14.87 8.59 -17.49
CA PRO A 93 -13.64 9.40 -17.40
C PRO A 93 -13.62 10.39 -16.23
N SER A 94 -14.76 11.00 -15.90
CA SER A 94 -14.87 11.91 -14.76
C SER A 94 -14.51 11.24 -13.43
N ILE A 95 -14.96 10.00 -13.22
CA ILE A 95 -14.66 9.26 -11.99
C ILE A 95 -13.19 8.79 -11.99
N GLN A 96 -12.65 8.42 -13.16
CA GLN A 96 -11.22 8.09 -13.28
C GLN A 96 -10.33 9.28 -12.90
N ASP A 97 -10.71 10.51 -13.27
CA ASP A 97 -9.99 11.73 -12.88
C ASP A 97 -10.07 11.98 -11.37
N GLU A 98 -11.25 11.82 -10.76
CA GLU A 98 -11.43 11.93 -9.29
C GLU A 98 -10.55 10.92 -8.54
N LEU A 99 -10.49 9.68 -9.02
CA LEU A 99 -9.62 8.65 -8.43
C LEU A 99 -8.14 8.98 -8.63
N ARG A 100 -7.77 9.61 -9.75
CA ARG A 100 -6.39 10.08 -9.96
C ARG A 100 -6.01 11.13 -8.94
N GLU A 101 -6.89 12.10 -8.67
CA GLU A 101 -6.68 13.12 -7.65
C GLU A 101 -6.59 12.51 -6.24
N LEU A 102 -7.46 11.54 -5.94
CA LEU A 102 -7.42 10.80 -4.69
C LEU A 102 -6.08 10.11 -4.49
N PHE A 103 -5.60 9.33 -5.46
CA PHE A 103 -4.30 8.67 -5.35
C PHE A 103 -3.16 9.69 -5.26
N MET A 104 -3.27 10.82 -5.98
CA MET A 104 -2.30 11.91 -5.88
C MET A 104 -2.18 12.46 -4.46
N LEU A 105 -3.31 12.72 -3.83
CA LEU A 105 -3.40 13.18 -2.45
C LEU A 105 -2.79 12.16 -1.49
N LEU A 106 -3.04 10.87 -1.71
CA LEU A 106 -2.53 9.80 -0.85
C LEU A 106 -1.04 9.53 -1.03
N TYR A 107 -0.49 9.60 -2.25
CA TYR A 107 0.95 9.36 -2.45
C TYR A 107 1.80 10.58 -2.07
N PHE A 108 1.29 11.80 -2.25
CA PHE A 108 2.04 13.02 -1.96
C PHE A 108 2.19 13.25 -0.45
N ALA A 109 3.43 13.27 0.03
CA ALA A 109 3.72 13.22 1.47
C ALA A 109 3.05 14.33 2.31
N PRO A 110 3.00 15.61 1.89
CA PRO A 110 2.33 16.66 2.64
C PRO A 110 0.84 16.40 2.84
N THR A 111 0.11 16.04 1.77
CA THR A 111 -1.33 15.76 1.84
C THR A 111 -1.62 14.47 2.58
N ARG A 112 -0.81 13.42 2.38
CA ARG A 112 -0.89 12.18 3.16
C ARG A 112 -0.78 12.44 4.66
N ARG A 113 0.23 13.21 5.07
CA ARG A 113 0.46 13.53 6.50
C ARG A 113 -0.66 14.39 7.08
N LEU A 114 -1.17 15.36 6.32
CA LEU A 114 -2.19 16.27 6.81
C LEU A 114 -3.57 15.60 6.90
N LEU A 115 -3.96 14.88 5.86
CA LEU A 115 -5.32 14.37 5.67
C LEU A 115 -5.47 12.93 6.14
N ALA A 116 -4.50 12.07 5.87
CA ALA A 116 -4.51 10.67 6.31
C ALA A 116 -3.82 10.47 7.67
N ARG A 117 -3.03 11.44 8.14
CA ARG A 117 -2.20 11.34 9.35
C ARG A 117 -1.21 10.17 9.34
N VAL A 118 -0.85 9.71 8.14
CA VAL A 118 0.15 8.65 7.90
C VAL A 118 1.50 9.29 7.60
N TRP A 119 2.44 9.19 8.55
CA TRP A 119 3.74 9.84 8.44
C TRP A 119 4.71 9.10 7.53
N ASN A 120 4.77 7.78 7.72
CA ASN A 120 5.62 6.89 6.95
C ASN A 120 5.12 6.69 5.52
N PRO A 121 5.98 6.33 4.56
CA PRO A 121 5.53 5.78 3.28
C PRO A 121 4.55 4.61 3.47
N TRP A 122 3.58 4.43 2.56
CA TRP A 122 2.53 3.42 2.73
C TRP A 122 3.01 1.99 2.99
N LEU A 123 4.11 1.59 2.35
CA LEU A 123 4.71 0.25 2.54
C LEU A 123 5.43 0.11 3.90
N GLU A 124 5.75 1.22 4.56
CA GLU A 124 6.44 1.27 5.86
C GLU A 124 5.47 1.66 6.99
N ALA A 125 4.23 2.03 6.66
CA ALA A 125 3.22 2.43 7.63
C ALA A 125 2.73 1.20 8.40
N THR A 126 2.51 1.39 9.69
CA THR A 126 2.01 0.31 10.55
C THR A 126 0.54 0.01 10.25
N GLY A 127 0.10 -1.23 10.48
CA GLY A 127 -1.31 -1.57 10.33
C GLY A 127 -2.24 -0.74 11.22
N GLU A 128 -1.76 -0.28 12.38
CA GLU A 128 -2.51 0.63 13.26
C GLU A 128 -2.63 2.04 12.68
N GLU A 129 -1.56 2.61 12.11
CA GLU A 129 -1.62 3.91 11.42
C GLU A 129 -2.65 3.89 10.28
N ILE A 130 -2.66 2.80 9.50
CA ILE A 130 -3.58 2.62 8.38
C ILE A 130 -5.02 2.40 8.87
N ARG A 131 -5.25 1.58 9.90
CA ARG A 131 -6.59 1.43 10.52
C ARG A 131 -7.13 2.76 11.03
N ASN A 132 -6.29 3.53 11.73
CA ASN A 132 -6.66 4.84 12.23
C ASN A 132 -7.00 5.81 11.10
N PHE A 133 -6.24 5.79 10.00
CA PHE A 133 -6.55 6.56 8.80
C PHE A 133 -7.94 6.21 8.24
N LEU A 134 -8.20 4.93 8.01
CA LEU A 134 -9.46 4.45 7.45
C LEU A 134 -10.66 4.82 8.34
N GLU A 135 -10.53 4.61 9.65
CA GLU A 135 -11.56 4.97 10.63
C GLU A 135 -11.83 6.49 10.68
N GLN A 136 -10.79 7.31 10.59
CA GLN A 136 -10.94 8.76 10.58
C GLN A 136 -11.66 9.26 9.32
N TRP A 137 -11.37 8.68 8.16
CA TRP A 137 -12.04 9.05 6.92
C TRP A 137 -13.49 8.55 6.90
N ARG A 138 -13.73 7.30 7.34
CA ARG A 138 -15.07 6.70 7.45
C ARG A 138 -16.03 7.55 8.28
N ASN A 139 -15.54 8.06 9.42
CA ASN A 139 -16.33 8.83 10.39
C ASN A 139 -16.11 10.35 10.25
N SER A 140 -15.54 10.80 9.12
CA SER A 140 -15.23 12.21 8.91
C SER A 140 -16.51 13.06 8.81
N ARG A 141 -16.49 14.24 9.41
CA ARG A 141 -17.52 15.28 9.18
C ARG A 141 -17.46 15.91 7.79
N PHE A 142 -16.33 15.72 7.10
CA PHE A 142 -16.13 16.25 5.75
C PHE A 142 -16.57 15.19 4.74
N ILE A 143 -17.67 15.48 4.03
CA ILE A 143 -18.26 14.56 3.06
C ILE A 143 -17.24 14.09 2.03
N LEU A 144 -16.31 14.95 1.59
CA LEU A 144 -15.25 14.59 0.65
C LEU A 144 -14.38 13.42 1.14
N LEU A 145 -13.96 13.43 2.41
CA LEU A 145 -13.12 12.36 2.97
C LEU A 145 -13.92 11.08 3.17
N GLN A 146 -15.19 11.21 3.53
CA GLN A 146 -16.09 10.07 3.66
C GLN A 146 -16.33 9.42 2.28
N THR A 147 -16.60 10.20 1.24
CA THR A 147 -16.73 9.72 -0.14
C THR A 147 -15.45 9.07 -0.62
N ALA A 148 -14.28 9.65 -0.33
CA ALA A 148 -13.00 9.04 -0.68
C ALA A 148 -12.77 7.68 0.02
N TYR A 149 -13.18 7.55 1.29
CA TYR A 149 -13.17 6.27 1.98
C TYR A 149 -14.11 5.26 1.31
N GLN A 150 -15.35 5.65 0.99
CA GLN A 150 -16.30 4.76 0.34
C GLN A 150 -15.79 4.29 -1.02
N ALA A 151 -15.23 5.20 -1.84
CA ALA A 151 -14.63 4.85 -3.13
C ALA A 151 -13.48 3.84 -2.99
N LEU A 152 -12.56 4.04 -2.04
CA LEU A 152 -11.49 3.08 -1.78
C LEU A 152 -12.04 1.73 -1.33
N HIS A 153 -13.00 1.75 -0.41
CA HIS A 153 -13.62 0.55 0.13
C HIS A 153 -14.34 -0.24 -0.96
N GLU A 154 -15.19 0.41 -1.75
CA GLU A 154 -15.92 -0.21 -2.86
C GLU A 154 -14.97 -0.79 -3.89
N LEU A 155 -13.93 -0.06 -4.31
CA LEU A 155 -12.96 -0.56 -5.29
C LEU A 155 -12.23 -1.81 -4.80
N ILE A 156 -11.67 -1.78 -3.59
CA ILE A 156 -10.92 -2.91 -3.03
C ILE A 156 -11.84 -4.10 -2.80
N THR A 157 -13.04 -3.86 -2.29
CA THR A 157 -14.01 -4.90 -1.98
C THR A 157 -14.56 -5.53 -3.26
N ALA A 158 -14.91 -4.73 -4.27
CA ALA A 158 -15.36 -5.23 -5.57
C ALA A 158 -14.27 -6.06 -6.26
N ALA A 159 -13.02 -5.58 -6.25
CA ALA A 159 -11.89 -6.31 -6.81
C ALA A 159 -11.63 -7.65 -6.07
N TRP A 160 -11.78 -7.66 -4.74
CA TRP A 160 -11.66 -8.88 -3.95
C TRP A 160 -12.75 -9.90 -4.31
N TYR A 161 -14.02 -9.51 -4.31
CA TYR A 161 -15.15 -10.42 -4.57
C TYR A 161 -15.26 -10.87 -6.03
N ALA A 162 -14.73 -10.08 -6.98
CA ALA A 162 -14.65 -10.47 -8.38
C ALA A 162 -13.66 -11.63 -8.61
N ASN A 163 -12.75 -11.89 -7.68
CA ASN A 163 -11.73 -12.93 -7.80
C ASN A 163 -12.28 -14.31 -7.37
N PRO A 164 -12.21 -15.34 -8.23
CA PRO A 164 -12.53 -16.72 -7.87
C PRO A 164 -11.80 -17.26 -6.63
N ALA A 165 -10.57 -16.80 -6.37
CA ALA A 165 -9.80 -17.20 -5.19
C ALA A 165 -10.45 -16.75 -3.86
N SER A 166 -11.34 -15.74 -3.89
CA SER A 166 -12.09 -15.32 -2.72
C SER A 166 -13.31 -16.20 -2.43
N TRP A 167 -13.83 -16.92 -3.44
CA TRP A 167 -15.14 -17.58 -3.38
C TRP A 167 -15.19 -18.69 -2.34
N ASP A 168 -14.12 -19.50 -2.24
CA ASP A 168 -14.00 -20.57 -1.23
C ASP A 168 -14.04 -19.99 0.19
N SER A 169 -13.40 -18.85 0.42
CA SER A 169 -13.32 -18.21 1.75
C SER A 169 -14.66 -17.63 2.23
N ILE A 170 -15.58 -17.36 1.31
CA ILE A 170 -16.90 -16.76 1.59
C ILE A 170 -18.07 -17.74 1.37
N GLY A 171 -17.77 -18.99 1.00
CA GLY A 171 -18.76 -20.04 0.77
C GLY A 171 -19.63 -19.80 -0.48
N TYR A 172 -19.07 -19.18 -1.52
CA TYR A 172 -19.76 -18.95 -2.80
C TYR A 172 -19.30 -19.98 -3.85
N ASP A 173 -20.24 -20.66 -4.50
CA ASP A 173 -19.91 -21.70 -5.51
C ASP A 173 -19.63 -21.13 -6.92
N GLY A 174 -19.51 -19.80 -7.05
CA GLY A 174 -19.34 -19.13 -8.33
C GLY A 174 -20.65 -18.77 -9.04
N PRO A 175 -20.59 -17.97 -10.12
CA PRO A 175 -21.76 -17.58 -10.89
C PRO A 175 -22.40 -18.79 -11.60
N PRO A 176 -23.74 -18.84 -11.72
CA PRO A 176 -24.41 -19.93 -12.42
C PRO A 176 -23.96 -19.94 -13.88
N ILE A 177 -23.55 -21.11 -14.35
CA ILE A 177 -23.20 -21.35 -15.75
C ILE A 177 -24.53 -21.45 -16.53
N ILE A 178 -24.80 -20.48 -17.40
CA ILE A 178 -26.03 -20.40 -18.22
C ILE A 178 -25.78 -21.03 -19.59
#